data_AF-A0A8X8ARG1-F1
#
_entry.id   AF-A0A8X8ARG1-F1
#
_cell.length_a   1.000
_cell.length_b   1.000
_cell.length_c   1.000
_cell.angle_alpha   90.00
_cell.angle_beta   90.00
_cell.angle_gamma   90.00
#
_symmetry.space_group_name_H-M   'P 1'
#
loop_
_entity.id
_entity.type
_entity.pdbx_description
1 polymer ?
#
loop_
_entity_poly.entity_id
_entity_poly.type
_entity_poly.pdbx_seq_one_letter_code
_entity_poly.pdbx_strand_id
1 'polypeptide(L)'
;MKPRAEPEEIVLADWAINRWENGDIVEAASERIRQDYDKGQLELVLKMGVLCSHQAEEVRPDMATVVKILDGVSELPYNLLDVVRTEKLGRWYEMYGNVLDVEVTMDSGGNLTITEPLTSRGTVKSGY
;
A
#
# COMPACT_ATOMS: atom_id res chain seq x y z
N MET A 1 9.07 6.72 -46.35
CA MET A 1 8.97 6.75 -44.87
C MET A 1 7.64 6.10 -44.48
N LYS A 2 7.65 5.08 -43.62
CA LYS A 2 6.40 4.59 -42.98
C LYS A 2 6.06 5.56 -41.83
N PRO A 3 4.78 5.92 -41.60
CA PRO A 3 4.40 6.70 -40.44
C PRO A 3 4.81 5.93 -39.18
N ARG A 4 5.51 6.59 -38.26
CA ARG A 4 5.73 6.06 -36.92
C ARG A 4 4.37 6.14 -36.22
N ALA A 5 3.89 5.04 -35.66
CA ALA A 5 2.68 5.07 -34.85
C ALA A 5 2.83 6.13 -33.75
N GLU A 6 1.78 6.93 -33.54
CA GLU A 6 1.76 7.90 -32.45
C GLU A 6 1.94 7.15 -31.12
N PRO A 7 2.79 7.65 -30.20
CA PRO A 7 3.01 6.99 -28.93
C PRO A 7 1.71 6.97 -28.12
N GLU A 8 1.21 5.78 -27.81
CA GLU A 8 0.09 5.59 -26.90
C GLU A 8 0.55 5.97 -25.49
N GLU A 9 -0.16 6.90 -24.84
CA GLU A 9 0.12 7.30 -23.47
C GLU A 9 -0.38 6.20 -22.53
N ILE A 10 0.54 5.49 -21.88
CA ILE A 10 0.24 4.39 -20.98
C ILE A 10 0.52 4.82 -19.54
N VAL A 11 -0.50 4.74 -18.68
CA VAL A 11 -0.32 4.86 -17.23
C VAL A 11 0.30 3.56 -16.72
N LEU A 12 1.51 3.64 -16.17
CA LEU A 12 2.27 2.47 -15.74
C LEU A 12 1.55 1.66 -14.65
N ALA A 13 0.86 2.34 -13.74
CA ALA A 13 0.10 1.69 -12.67
C ALA A 13 -1.05 0.84 -13.26
N ASP A 14 -1.82 1.39 -14.19
CA ASP A 14 -2.92 0.67 -14.85
C ASP A 14 -2.41 -0.53 -15.65
N TRP A 15 -1.25 -0.38 -16.31
CA TRP A 15 -0.62 -1.49 -17.02
C TRP A 15 -0.15 -2.60 -16.07
N ALA A 16 0.44 -2.26 -14.93
CA ALA A 16 0.83 -3.24 -13.91
C ALA A 16 -0.39 -3.97 -13.31
N ILE A 17 -1.48 -3.24 -13.05
CA ILE A 17 -2.76 -3.81 -12.59
C ILE A 17 -3.29 -4.80 -13.62
N ASN A 18 -3.31 -4.44 -14.90
CA ASN A 18 -3.74 -5.34 -15.97
C ASN A 18 -2.88 -6.62 -16.03
N ARG A 19 -1.55 -6.54 -15.89
CA ARG A 19 -0.71 -7.76 -15.83
C ARG A 19 -1.02 -8.62 -14.62
N TRP A 20 -1.30 -7.99 -13.48
CA TRP A 20 -1.67 -8.69 -12.27
C TRP A 20 -2.98 -9.47 -12.43
N GLU A 21 -4.01 -8.88 -13.04
CA GLU A 21 -5.28 -9.56 -13.29
C GLU A 21 -5.15 -10.75 -14.25
N ASN A 22 -4.22 -10.66 -15.19
CA ASN A 22 -3.92 -11.75 -16.10
C ASN A 22 -3.05 -12.86 -15.46
N GLY A 23 -2.78 -12.76 -14.15
CA GLY A 23 -2.20 -13.83 -13.35
C GLY A 23 -0.69 -13.73 -13.13
N ASP A 24 -0.01 -12.73 -13.70
CA ASP A 24 1.43 -12.55 -13.46
C ASP A 24 1.83 -11.07 -13.51
N ILE A 25 1.79 -10.41 -12.34
CA ILE A 25 2.26 -9.03 -12.21
C ILE A 25 3.74 -8.86 -12.56
N VAL A 26 4.55 -9.92 -12.47
CA VAL A 26 5.99 -9.85 -12.74
C VAL A 26 6.26 -9.51 -14.20
N GLU A 27 5.34 -9.82 -15.10
CA GLU A 27 5.41 -9.39 -16.50
C GLU A 27 5.36 -7.87 -16.69
N ALA A 28 5.01 -7.13 -15.63
CA ALA A 28 5.17 -5.68 -15.60
C ALA A 28 6.65 -5.25 -15.51
N ALA A 29 7.54 -6.09 -15.01
CA ALA A 29 8.97 -5.79 -14.97
C ALA A 29 9.62 -6.05 -16.34
N SER A 30 10.63 -5.23 -16.65
CA SER A 30 11.48 -5.48 -17.83
C SER A 30 12.13 -6.86 -17.76
N GLU A 31 12.37 -7.49 -18.92
CA GLU A 31 12.99 -8.82 -18.99
C GLU A 31 14.30 -8.93 -18.21
N ARG A 32 15.16 -7.90 -18.28
CA ARG A 32 16.40 -7.86 -17.50
C ARG A 32 16.15 -7.98 -16.00
N ILE A 33 15.19 -7.22 -15.47
CA ILE A 33 14.83 -7.29 -14.04
C ILE A 33 14.26 -8.67 -13.69
N ARG A 34 13.42 -9.25 -14.55
CA ARG A 34 12.85 -10.60 -14.32
C ARG A 34 13.90 -11.72 -14.27
N GLN A 35 15.02 -11.54 -14.95
CA GLN A 35 16.14 -12.50 -14.93
C GLN A 35 17.06 -12.31 -13.74
N ASP A 36 17.21 -11.07 -13.26
CA ASP A 36 18.16 -10.69 -12.21
C ASP A 36 17.61 -10.91 -10.78
N TYR A 37 16.29 -11.03 -10.61
CA TYR A 37 15.64 -11.05 -9.29
C TYR A 37 14.71 -12.25 -9.09
N ASP A 38 14.56 -12.65 -7.83
CA ASP A 38 13.61 -13.67 -7.41
C ASP A 38 12.16 -13.26 -7.73
N LYS A 39 11.36 -14.21 -8.22
CA LYS A 39 9.97 -13.96 -8.63
C LYS A 39 9.14 -13.43 -7.47
N GLY A 40 9.27 -13.99 -6.27
CA GLY A 40 8.51 -13.57 -5.10
C GLY A 40 8.85 -12.15 -4.66
N GLN A 41 10.13 -11.79 -4.69
CA GLN A 41 10.57 -10.42 -4.42
C GLN A 41 10.01 -9.41 -5.44
N LEU A 42 10.02 -9.77 -6.73
CA LEU A 42 9.42 -8.93 -7.77
C LEU A 42 7.92 -8.78 -7.58
N GLU A 43 7.20 -9.87 -7.31
CA GLU A 43 5.77 -9.81 -7.02
C GLU A 43 5.47 -8.88 -5.84
N LEU A 44 6.21 -9.01 -4.74
CA LEU A 44 6.05 -8.18 -3.55
C LEU A 44 6.22 -6.70 -3.88
N VAL A 45 7.34 -6.34 -4.50
CA VAL A 45 7.69 -4.93 -4.77
C VAL A 45 6.77 -4.31 -5.81
N LEU A 46 6.33 -5.06 -6.83
CA LEU A 46 5.39 -4.57 -7.83
C LEU A 46 4.00 -4.35 -7.23
N LYS A 47 3.50 -5.29 -6.42
CA LYS A 47 2.21 -5.14 -5.71
C LYS A 47 2.25 -3.95 -4.75
N MET A 48 3.37 -3.77 -4.04
CA MET A 48 3.60 -2.61 -3.17
C MET A 48 3.63 -1.29 -3.96
N GLY A 49 4.32 -1.26 -5.10
CA GLY A 49 4.40 -0.08 -5.97
C GLY A 49 3.03 0.37 -6.47
N VAL A 50 2.14 -0.58 -6.78
CA VAL A 50 0.74 -0.32 -7.17
C VAL A 50 -0.03 0.33 -6.02
N LEU A 51 0.10 -0.17 -4.79
CA LEU A 51 -0.51 0.44 -3.61
C LEU A 51 -0.04 1.88 -3.35
N CYS A 52 1.28 2.09 -3.35
CA CYS A 52 1.86 3.41 -3.08
C CYS A 52 1.47 4.45 -4.14
N SER A 53 1.19 3.99 -5.37
CA SER A 53 0.80 4.85 -6.50
C SER A 53 -0.72 5.02 -6.62
N HIS A 54 -1.50 4.47 -5.68
CA HIS A 54 -2.95 4.52 -5.74
C HIS A 54 -3.46 5.97 -5.61
N GLN A 55 -4.52 6.28 -6.36
CA GLN A 55 -5.10 7.63 -6.41
C GLN A 55 -5.76 8.00 -5.07
N ALA A 56 -6.48 7.05 -4.48
CA ALA A 56 -7.10 7.18 -3.16
C ALA A 56 -6.02 7.12 -2.07
N GLU A 57 -5.95 8.15 -1.22
CA GLU A 57 -4.92 8.33 -0.19
C GLU A 57 -4.98 7.23 0.86
N GLU A 58 -6.19 6.91 1.26
CA GLU A 58 -6.58 5.87 2.18
C GLU A 58 -6.10 4.44 1.83
N VAL A 59 -5.77 4.18 0.56
CA VAL A 59 -5.23 2.90 0.08
C VAL A 59 -3.69 2.93 0.13
N ARG A 60 -3.07 4.11 0.11
CA ARG A 60 -1.63 4.24 0.16
C ARG A 60 -1.13 3.85 1.55
N PRO A 61 -0.23 2.87 1.68
CA PRO A 61 0.35 2.52 2.96
C PRO A 61 1.24 3.66 3.47
N ASP A 62 1.27 3.86 4.77
CA ASP A 62 2.28 4.73 5.38
C ASP A 62 3.69 4.14 5.19
N MET A 63 4.71 4.99 5.26
CA MET A 63 6.09 4.55 5.03
C MET A 63 6.60 3.55 6.06
N ALA A 64 6.10 3.59 7.31
CA ALA A 64 6.50 2.61 8.32
C ALA A 64 5.94 1.21 7.97
N THR A 65 4.72 1.14 7.46
CA THR A 65 4.10 -0.08 6.94
C THR A 65 4.85 -0.61 5.72
N VAL A 66 5.21 0.26 4.76
CA VAL A 66 6.03 -0.12 3.60
C VAL A 66 7.35 -0.77 4.03
N VAL A 67 8.09 -0.13 4.95
CA VAL A 67 9.37 -0.66 5.44
C VAL A 67 9.18 -1.99 6.16
N LYS A 68 8.18 -2.11 7.05
CA LYS A 68 7.88 -3.39 7.74
C LYS A 68 7.63 -4.54 6.75
N ILE A 69 6.93 -4.27 5.65
CA ILE A 69 6.65 -5.30 4.65
C ILE A 69 7.90 -5.66 3.85
N LEU A 70 8.72 -4.67 3.46
CA LEU A 70 9.98 -4.93 2.76
C LEU A 70 11.02 -5.64 3.63
N ASP A 71 11.01 -5.39 4.95
CA ASP A 71 11.85 -6.08 5.93
C ASP A 71 11.32 -7.48 6.30
N GLY A 72 10.16 -7.90 5.77
CA GLY A 72 9.54 -9.18 6.06
C GLY A 72 8.92 -9.30 7.46
N VAL A 73 8.70 -8.17 8.14
CA VAL A 73 8.03 -8.10 9.46
C VAL A 73 6.51 -8.21 9.32
N SER A 74 5.97 -7.80 8.17
CA SER A 74 4.55 -7.88 7.84
C SER A 74 4.35 -8.37 6.41
N GLU A 75 3.17 -8.89 6.11
CA GLU A 75 2.81 -9.38 4.78
C GLU A 75 1.79 -8.47 4.10
N LEU A 76 1.75 -8.56 2.76
CA LEU A 76 0.66 -7.99 1.99
C LEU A 76 -0.63 -8.82 2.19
N PRO A 77 -1.80 -8.18 2.19
CA PRO A 77 -3.07 -8.90 2.27
C PRO A 77 -3.32 -9.77 1.04
N TYR A 78 -3.95 -10.93 1.24
CA TYR A 78 -4.24 -11.88 0.15
C TYR A 78 -5.28 -11.35 -0.86
N ASN A 79 -6.13 -10.42 -0.45
CA ASN A 79 -7.18 -9.79 -1.27
C ASN A 79 -6.74 -8.42 -1.84
N LEU A 80 -5.43 -8.20 -1.99
CA LEU A 80 -4.89 -6.90 -2.38
C LEU A 80 -5.39 -6.39 -3.74
N LEU A 81 -5.58 -7.30 -4.70
CA LEU A 81 -6.09 -6.95 -6.03
C LEU A 81 -7.51 -6.37 -5.95
N ASP A 82 -8.34 -6.86 -5.02
CA ASP A 82 -9.69 -6.33 -4.81
C ASP A 82 -9.65 -4.86 -4.36
N VAL A 83 -8.54 -4.39 -3.80
CA VAL A 83 -8.45 -3.08 -3.14
C VAL A 83 -7.76 -2.02 -3.92
N VAL A 84 -6.82 -2.44 -4.73
CA VAL A 84 -6.38 -1.64 -5.86
C VAL A 84 -7.56 -1.33 -6.80
N ARG A 85 -8.56 -2.22 -6.88
CA ARG A 85 -9.72 -2.06 -7.77
C ARG A 85 -10.93 -1.37 -7.14
N THR A 86 -11.14 -1.45 -5.84
CA THR A 86 -12.43 -1.05 -5.26
C THR A 86 -12.48 0.44 -4.94
N GLU A 87 -13.52 1.10 -5.46
CA GLU A 87 -14.16 2.31 -4.91
C GLU A 87 -14.69 2.12 -3.47
N LYS A 88 -14.31 1.05 -2.75
CA LYS A 88 -14.85 0.62 -1.45
C LYS A 88 -13.73 0.40 -0.44
N LEU A 89 -13.16 1.52 -0.03
CA LEU A 89 -12.19 1.68 1.04
C LEU A 89 -12.63 1.12 2.41
N GLY A 90 -13.94 1.05 2.69
CA GLY A 90 -14.45 0.87 4.06
C GLY A 90 -14.00 -0.39 4.81
N ARG A 91 -13.60 -1.46 4.10
CA ARG A 91 -13.23 -2.74 4.77
C ARG A 91 -11.77 -2.84 5.20
N TRP A 92 -10.90 -1.94 4.76
CA TRP A 92 -9.45 -2.09 4.95
C TRP A 92 -8.97 -1.54 6.28
N TYR A 93 -9.53 -0.42 6.72
CA TYR A 93 -9.27 0.10 8.06
C TYR A 93 -9.86 -0.80 9.17
N GLU A 94 -10.92 -1.57 8.90
CA GLU A 94 -11.47 -2.53 9.88
C GLU A 94 -10.52 -3.72 10.16
N MET A 95 -9.69 -4.12 9.18
CA MET A 95 -8.79 -5.28 9.30
C MET A 95 -7.38 -4.92 9.78
N TYR A 96 -6.96 -3.66 9.65
CA TYR A 96 -5.63 -3.19 10.08
C TYR A 96 -5.67 -2.27 11.31
N GLY A 97 -6.81 -1.65 11.62
CA GLY A 97 -6.98 -0.79 12.81
C GLY A 97 -6.98 -1.55 14.13
N ASN A 98 -7.12 -2.88 14.11
CA ASN A 98 -6.98 -3.76 15.28
C ASN A 98 -5.54 -4.26 15.50
N VAL A 99 -4.62 -4.01 14.56
CA VAL A 99 -3.19 -4.36 14.67
C VAL A 99 -2.34 -3.16 15.11
N LEU A 100 -2.87 -1.94 14.97
CA LEU A 100 -2.27 -0.69 15.44
C LEU A 100 -3.16 -0.17 16.58
N ASP A 101 -2.64 -0.01 17.81
CA ASP A 101 -3.35 0.57 18.97
C ASP A 101 -3.76 2.05 18.73
N VAL A 102 -4.64 2.30 17.76
CA VAL A 102 -5.11 3.62 17.34
C VAL A 102 -6.63 3.60 17.36
N GLU A 103 -7.22 4.23 18.38
CA GLU A 103 -8.65 4.51 18.42
C GLU A 103 -8.97 5.68 17.47
N VAL A 104 -9.58 5.38 16.32
CA VAL A 104 -10.15 6.38 15.42
C VAL A 104 -11.66 6.49 15.67
N THR A 105 -12.13 7.61 16.19
CA THR A 105 -13.56 7.92 16.22
C THR A 105 -13.92 8.80 15.02
N MET A 106 -14.76 8.29 14.12
CA MET A 106 -15.35 9.05 13.02
C MET A 106 -16.55 9.86 13.55
N ASP A 107 -16.53 11.19 13.40
CA ASP A 107 -17.74 12.00 13.54
C ASP A 107 -18.45 12.15 12.18
N SER A 108 -19.77 12.33 12.24
CA SER A 108 -20.69 12.41 11.10
C SER A 108 -20.32 13.51 10.07
N GLY A 109 -19.44 14.43 10.44
CA GLY A 109 -18.92 15.49 9.58
C GLY A 109 -17.78 15.09 8.62
N GLY A 110 -17.34 13.83 8.61
CA GLY A 110 -16.28 13.38 7.69
C GLY A 110 -14.90 13.98 7.98
N ASN A 111 -14.69 14.55 9.18
CA ASN A 111 -13.41 15.05 9.65
C ASN A 111 -12.68 13.97 10.46
N LEU A 112 -11.47 13.61 10.01
CA LEU A 112 -10.60 12.68 10.71
C LEU A 112 -9.81 13.44 11.79
N THR A 113 -10.09 13.13 13.06
CA THR A 113 -9.33 13.67 14.19
C THR A 113 -8.48 12.55 14.77
N ILE A 114 -7.15 12.67 14.64
CA ILE A 114 -6.19 11.75 15.25
C ILE A 114 -5.81 12.33 16.61
N THR A 115 -6.31 11.74 17.69
CA THR A 115 -5.86 12.06 19.06
C THR A 115 -4.93 10.97 19.57
N GLU A 116 -3.64 11.26 19.68
CA GLU A 116 -2.73 10.39 20.42
C GLU A 116 -2.87 10.66 21.93
N PRO A 117 -3.08 9.63 22.78
CA PRO A 117 -3.02 9.80 24.22
C PRO A 117 -1.57 9.95 24.67
N LEU A 118 -1.16 11.17 24.98
CA LEU A 118 0.10 11.47 25.67
C LEU A 118 0.07 10.91 27.09
N THR A 119 0.32 9.62 27.27
CA THR A 119 0.62 9.06 28.60
C THR A 119 2.10 9.23 28.90
N SER A 120 2.47 10.46 29.28
CA SER A 120 3.74 10.68 29.96
C SER A 120 3.70 9.98 31.32
N ARG A 121 4.36 8.82 31.45
CA ARG A 121 4.65 8.21 32.75
C ARG A 121 5.80 8.95 33.44
N GLY A 122 5.55 10.20 33.83
CA GLY A 122 6.37 10.91 34.80
C GLY A 122 6.03 10.40 36.20
N THR A 123 6.85 9.50 36.75
CA THR A 123 6.80 9.21 38.19
C THR A 123 7.50 10.35 38.92
N VAL A 124 6.73 11.25 39.54
CA VAL A 124 7.31 12.20 40.51
C VAL A 124 7.68 11.37 41.75
N LYS A 125 8.97 11.15 41.97
CA LYS A 125 9.45 10.67 43.26
C LYS A 125 9.53 11.88 44.19
N SER A 126 8.65 11.88 45.19
CA SER A 126 8.77 12.69 46.40
C SER A 126 10.14 12.46 47.04
N GLY A 127 10.83 13.53 47.43
CA GLY A 127 12.14 13.45 48.07
C GLY A 127 12.54 14.75 48.76
N TYR A 128 12.18 14.81 50.05
CA TYR A 128 12.65 15.64 51.19
C TYR A 128 12.62 17.17 51.08
#